data_AF-A0A7S2NKR6-F1
#
_entry.id   AF-A0A7S2NKR6-F1
#
_cell.length_a   1.000
_cell.length_b   1.000
_cell.length_c   1.000
_cell.angle_alpha   90.00
_cell.angle_beta   90.00
_cell.angle_gamma   90.00
#
_symmetry.space_group_name_H-M   'P 1'
#
loop_
_entity.id
_entity.type
_entity.pdbx_description
1 polymer ?
#
loop_
_entity_poly.entity_id
_entity_poly.type
_entity_poly.pdbx_seq_one_letter_code
_entity_poly.pdbx_strand_id
1 'polypeptide(L)'
;LECLLLNHLGPDSLHEMLGGLQLLREQLYDLLEHPDHPFEFDDFIVRMNVGSETVRGYGGMRIVGVTNDEAGDGDCAIRIPGLDLDVPLQYISNEPFSKEEIAAMVPKLADEKTRGVRNLEVDRAISMLQSKRVALTAIRREKAAEKAAERKAAMVEAVRAAEKKAAEKAQAMAVAVQQAADQAAAEQAAAEQ
;
A
#
# COMPACT_ATOMS: atom_id res chain seq x y z
N LEU A 1 -24.72 11.31 1.48
CA LEU A 1 -24.26 9.94 1.81
C LEU A 1 -23.51 9.93 3.15
N GLU A 2 -22.42 10.69 3.26
CA GLU A 2 -21.61 10.86 4.48
C GLU A 2 -22.48 11.22 5.69
N CYS A 3 -23.36 12.22 5.55
CA CYS A 3 -24.32 12.62 6.58
C CYS A 3 -25.35 11.55 6.99
N LEU A 4 -25.63 10.57 6.12
CA LEU A 4 -26.62 9.52 6.35
C LEU A 4 -26.01 8.28 7.02
N LEU A 5 -24.77 7.94 6.65
CA LEU A 5 -23.99 6.86 7.27
C LEU A 5 -23.65 7.19 8.73
N LEU A 6 -23.35 8.46 9.01
CA LEU A 6 -22.99 8.99 10.32
C LEU A 6 -24.11 8.89 11.37
N ASN A 7 -25.37 9.01 10.97
CA ASN A 7 -26.51 8.93 11.89
C ASN A 7 -26.90 7.48 12.24
N HIS A 8 -26.34 6.49 11.57
CA HIS A 8 -26.79 5.09 11.64
C HIS A 8 -25.70 4.11 12.07
N LEU A 9 -24.44 4.49 11.93
CA LEU A 9 -23.30 3.69 12.37
C LEU A 9 -22.77 4.26 13.69
N GLY A 10 -22.44 3.38 14.64
CA GLY A 10 -21.69 3.79 15.83
C GLY A 10 -20.30 4.31 15.45
N PRO A 11 -19.63 5.08 16.33
CA PRO A 11 -18.34 5.70 16.04
C PRO A 11 -17.25 4.68 15.64
N ASP A 12 -17.25 3.49 16.25
CA ASP A 12 -16.31 2.42 15.91
C ASP A 12 -16.58 1.81 14.54
N SER A 13 -17.86 1.57 14.20
CA SER A 13 -18.26 1.02 12.89
C SER A 13 -18.01 2.01 11.75
N LEU A 14 -18.15 3.31 12.02
CA LEU A 14 -17.81 4.36 11.08
C LEU A 14 -16.29 4.41 10.85
N HIS A 15 -15.50 4.34 11.92
CA HIS A 15 -14.04 4.33 11.81
C HIS A 15 -13.55 3.15 10.96
N GLU A 16 -14.12 1.96 11.19
CA GLU A 16 -13.82 0.78 10.39
C GLU A 16 -14.24 0.93 8.92
N MET A 17 -15.39 1.56 8.66
CA MET A 17 -15.90 1.78 7.31
C MET A 17 -15.07 2.80 6.54
N LEU A 18 -14.82 3.99 7.12
CA LEU A 18 -14.03 5.05 6.49
C LEU A 18 -12.56 4.64 6.34
N GLY A 19 -11.98 3.96 7.34
CA GLY A 19 -10.64 3.37 7.20
C GLY A 19 -10.59 2.27 6.14
N GLY A 20 -11.68 1.51 5.97
CA GLY A 20 -11.82 0.53 4.89
C GLY A 20 -11.94 1.15 3.48
N LEU A 21 -12.39 2.40 3.40
CA LEU A 21 -12.52 3.19 2.17
C LEU A 21 -11.34 4.13 1.95
N GLN A 22 -10.37 4.15 2.86
CA GLN A 22 -9.18 4.96 2.71
C GLN A 22 -8.25 4.33 1.67
N LEU A 23 -7.85 5.13 0.69
CA LEU A 23 -6.75 4.82 -0.21
C LEU A 23 -5.48 5.50 0.29
N LEU A 24 -4.42 4.69 0.48
CA LEU A 24 -3.09 5.18 0.80
C LEU A 24 -2.37 5.58 -0.48
N ARG A 25 -1.40 6.50 -0.39
CA ARG A 25 -0.61 6.94 -1.54
C ARG A 25 0.01 5.78 -2.32
N GLU A 26 0.65 4.83 -1.64
CA GLU A 26 1.21 3.64 -2.30
C GLU A 26 0.17 2.79 -3.03
N GLN A 27 -1.05 2.73 -2.49
CA GLN A 27 -2.15 2.00 -3.13
C GLN A 27 -2.66 2.73 -4.36
N LEU A 28 -2.64 4.06 -4.36
CA LEU A 28 -2.98 4.85 -5.54
C LEU A 28 -1.96 4.64 -6.65
N TYR A 29 -0.65 4.67 -6.36
CA TYR A 29 0.37 4.31 -7.35
C TYR A 29 0.15 2.90 -7.89
N ASP A 30 0.01 1.92 -6.98
CA ASP A 30 -0.24 0.53 -7.35
C ASP A 30 -1.50 0.39 -8.24
N LEU A 31 -2.58 1.13 -7.99
CA LEU A 31 -3.83 1.02 -8.76
C LEU A 31 -3.73 1.74 -10.11
N LEU A 32 -2.94 2.80 -10.22
CA LEU A 32 -2.83 3.64 -11.41
C LEU A 32 -1.78 3.16 -12.41
N GLU A 33 -0.80 2.39 -11.96
CA GLU A 33 0.16 1.69 -12.83
C GLU A 33 -0.50 0.58 -13.69
N HIS A 34 -1.75 0.20 -13.42
CA HIS A 34 -2.50 -0.77 -14.23
C HIS A 34 -3.59 -0.08 -15.08
N PRO A 35 -3.25 0.35 -16.31
CA PRO A 35 -4.18 1.11 -17.18
C PRO A 35 -5.43 0.32 -17.62
N ASP A 36 -5.43 -1.01 -17.49
CA ASP A 36 -6.51 -1.87 -17.98
C ASP A 36 -7.62 -2.14 -16.95
N HIS A 37 -7.51 -1.62 -15.72
CA HIS A 37 -8.55 -1.84 -14.72
C HIS A 37 -9.47 -0.61 -14.64
N PRO A 38 -10.78 -0.73 -14.97
CA PRO A 38 -11.76 0.33 -14.73
C PRO A 38 -12.08 0.39 -13.23
N PHE A 39 -11.08 0.74 -12.42
CA PHE A 39 -11.27 0.94 -11.00
C PHE A 39 -11.84 2.34 -10.79
N GLU A 40 -13.13 2.43 -10.48
CA GLU A 40 -13.76 3.70 -10.14
C GLU A 40 -13.26 4.16 -8.76
N PHE A 41 -12.45 5.22 -8.76
CA PHE A 41 -11.93 5.84 -7.54
C PHE A 41 -12.98 6.70 -6.81
N ASP A 42 -14.16 6.89 -7.42
CA ASP A 42 -15.25 7.64 -6.83
C ASP A 42 -15.67 7.04 -5.48
N ASP A 43 -15.93 7.93 -4.52
CA ASP A 43 -16.30 7.60 -3.13
C ASP A 43 -15.18 7.01 -2.24
N PHE A 44 -13.97 6.78 -2.77
CA PHE A 44 -12.80 6.52 -1.92
C PHE A 44 -12.27 7.82 -1.32
N ILE A 45 -11.60 7.69 -0.18
CA ILE A 45 -11.16 8.83 0.62
C ILE A 45 -9.65 8.76 0.78
N VAL A 46 -8.99 9.90 0.70
CA VAL A 46 -7.55 10.04 0.94
C VAL A 46 -7.31 10.92 2.15
N ARG A 47 -6.25 10.61 2.89
CA ARG A 47 -5.75 11.47 3.96
C ARG A 47 -4.71 12.42 3.38
N MET A 48 -4.88 13.71 3.56
CA MET A 48 -3.90 14.70 3.11
C MET A 48 -3.74 15.83 4.12
N ASN A 49 -2.61 16.54 4.07
CA ASN A 49 -2.40 17.71 4.89
C ASN A 49 -3.26 18.86 4.33
N VAL A 50 -4.28 19.25 5.08
CA VAL A 50 -5.17 20.39 4.83
C VAL A 50 -4.85 21.56 5.77
N GLY A 51 -3.81 21.43 6.58
CA GLY A 51 -3.34 22.44 7.51
C GLY A 51 -2.56 23.56 6.83
N SER A 52 -2.43 24.68 7.54
CA SER A 52 -1.55 25.78 7.14
C SER A 52 -0.08 25.45 7.45
N GLU A 53 0.84 26.30 6.98
CA GLU A 53 2.27 26.23 7.34
C GLU A 53 2.51 26.23 8.86
N THR A 54 1.60 26.85 9.61
CA THR A 54 1.70 27.03 11.07
C THR A 54 0.96 25.98 11.88
N VAL A 55 -0.03 25.28 11.30
CA VAL A 55 -0.80 24.22 11.96
C VAL A 55 -0.95 23.08 10.98
N ARG A 56 -0.17 22.00 11.18
CA ARG A 56 -0.38 20.76 10.44
C ARG A 56 -1.72 20.15 10.86
N GLY A 57 -2.62 20.02 9.90
CA GLY A 57 -3.93 19.41 10.07
C GLY A 57 -4.11 18.41 8.94
N TYR A 58 -4.38 17.16 9.28
CA TYR A 58 -4.71 16.15 8.28
C TYR A 58 -6.22 16.01 8.20
N GLY A 59 -6.73 15.88 6.98
CA GLY A 59 -8.15 15.76 6.68
C GLY A 59 -8.40 14.68 5.66
N GLY A 60 -9.60 14.11 5.71
CA GLY A 60 -10.06 13.18 4.69
C GLY A 60 -10.75 13.91 3.56
N MET A 61 -10.29 13.68 2.34
CA MET A 61 -10.85 14.24 1.13
C MET A 61 -11.35 13.13 0.22
N ARG A 62 -12.54 13.30 -0.36
CA ARG A 62 -13.10 12.36 -1.31
C ARG A 62 -12.43 12.51 -2.68
N ILE A 63 -12.16 11.39 -3.34
CA ILE A 63 -11.74 11.36 -4.74
C ILE A 63 -12.99 11.40 -5.65
N VAL A 64 -12.93 12.22 -6.70
CA VAL A 64 -13.96 12.30 -7.77
C VAL A 64 -13.39 12.06 -9.17
N GLY A 65 -12.12 11.67 -9.24
CA GLY A 65 -11.45 11.38 -10.49
C GLY A 65 -9.96 11.23 -10.30
N VAL A 66 -9.31 10.72 -11.34
CA VAL A 66 -7.86 10.63 -11.45
C VAL A 66 -7.46 11.25 -12.78
N THR A 67 -6.38 12.01 -12.77
CA THR A 67 -5.74 12.51 -13.98
C THR A 67 -4.34 11.91 -14.09
N ASN A 68 -4.06 11.35 -15.27
CA ASN A 68 -2.71 10.99 -15.65
C ASN A 68 -2.12 12.22 -16.33
N ASP A 69 -0.98 12.71 -15.83
CA ASP A 69 -0.31 13.81 -16.49
C ASP A 69 0.24 13.31 -17.84
N GLU A 70 -0.34 13.77 -18.94
CA GLU A 70 0.11 13.45 -20.30
C GLU A 70 1.49 14.08 -20.61
N ALA A 71 2.02 14.93 -19.71
CA ALA A 71 3.26 15.68 -19.91
C ALA A 71 4.57 14.87 -19.71
N GLY A 72 4.49 13.59 -19.35
CA GLY A 72 5.63 12.67 -19.45
C GLY A 72 6.52 12.53 -18.20
N ASP A 73 6.15 13.13 -17.07
CA ASP A 73 6.83 12.90 -15.78
C ASP A 73 6.25 11.72 -14.99
N GLY A 74 5.13 11.12 -15.45
CA GLY A 74 4.55 9.90 -14.86
C GLY A 74 3.86 10.09 -13.51
N ASP A 75 3.80 11.33 -13.01
CA ASP A 75 3.15 11.63 -11.73
C ASP A 75 1.63 11.67 -11.90
N CYS A 76 0.97 10.66 -11.34
CA CYS A 76 -0.49 10.64 -11.27
C CYS A 76 -1.00 11.71 -10.28
N ALA A 77 -2.17 12.25 -10.57
CA ALA A 77 -2.88 13.16 -9.68
C ALA A 77 -4.33 12.72 -9.49
N ILE A 78 -4.93 13.12 -8.37
CA ILE A 78 -6.34 12.88 -8.06
C ILE A 78 -7.12 14.18 -8.09
N ARG A 79 -8.36 14.10 -8.56
CA ARG A 79 -9.30 15.21 -8.48
C ARG A 79 -10.07 15.13 -7.19
N ILE A 80 -10.13 16.26 -6.50
CA ILE A 80 -10.83 16.43 -5.23
C ILE A 80 -11.90 17.50 -5.41
N PRO A 81 -13.16 17.27 -4.98
CA PRO A 81 -14.23 18.24 -5.17
C PRO A 81 -13.94 19.50 -4.34
N GLY A 82 -14.07 20.67 -4.98
CA GLY A 82 -13.84 21.97 -4.34
C GLY A 82 -12.39 22.46 -4.39
N LEU A 83 -11.47 21.68 -4.97
CA LEU A 83 -10.15 22.18 -5.36
C LEU A 83 -10.14 22.44 -6.87
N ASP A 84 -9.66 23.61 -7.27
CA ASP A 84 -9.55 24.01 -8.68
C ASP A 84 -8.36 23.36 -9.41
N LEU A 85 -7.57 22.55 -8.69
CA LEU A 85 -6.35 21.93 -9.17
C LEU A 85 -6.36 20.44 -8.84
N ASP A 86 -5.83 19.62 -9.76
CA ASP A 86 -5.59 18.22 -9.49
C ASP A 86 -4.45 18.10 -8.46
N VAL A 87 -4.60 17.16 -7.53
CA VAL A 87 -3.68 17.00 -6.39
C VAL A 87 -2.69 15.88 -6.70
N PRO A 88 -1.39 16.18 -6.81
CA PRO A 88 -0.36 15.15 -7.00
C PRO A 88 -0.37 14.13 -5.85
N LEU A 89 -0.16 12.86 -6.19
CA LEU A 89 -0.18 11.77 -5.20
C LEU A 89 0.83 11.95 -4.06
N GLN A 90 1.93 12.68 -4.27
CA GLN A 90 2.93 12.95 -3.23
C GLN A 90 2.36 13.62 -1.96
N TYR A 91 1.28 14.39 -2.11
CA TYR A 91 0.60 15.08 -1.00
C TYR A 91 -0.37 14.18 -0.22
N ILE A 92 -0.57 12.94 -0.68
CA ILE A 92 -1.41 11.94 -0.03
C ILE A 92 -0.59 11.16 0.99
N SER A 93 -1.19 10.93 2.16
CA SER A 93 -0.56 10.22 3.27
C SER A 93 -0.65 8.70 3.10
N ASN A 94 0.38 8.01 3.58
CA ASN A 94 0.37 6.55 3.77
C ASN A 94 -0.11 6.14 5.17
N GLU A 95 -0.40 7.09 6.05
CA GLU A 95 -0.89 6.79 7.40
C GLU A 95 -2.41 6.62 7.39
N PRO A 96 -2.95 5.66 8.17
CA PRO A 96 -4.39 5.55 8.34
C PRO A 96 -4.95 6.79 9.04
N PHE A 97 -6.23 7.07 8.82
CA PHE A 97 -6.92 8.11 9.59
C PHE A 97 -6.85 7.83 11.09
N SER A 98 -6.55 8.87 11.87
CA SER A 98 -6.72 8.79 13.32
C SER A 98 -8.20 8.77 13.71
N LYS A 99 -8.50 8.34 14.93
CA LYS A 99 -9.88 8.39 15.45
C LYS A 99 -10.39 9.83 15.52
N GLU A 100 -9.52 10.76 15.87
CA GLU A 100 -9.80 12.20 15.95
C GLU A 100 -10.05 12.79 14.56
N GLU A 101 -9.27 12.41 13.55
CA GLU A 101 -9.47 12.84 12.17
C GLU A 101 -10.82 12.36 11.63
N ILE A 102 -11.16 11.09 11.85
CA ILE A 102 -12.48 10.55 11.49
C ILE A 102 -13.59 11.25 12.28
N ALA A 103 -13.41 11.49 13.57
CA ALA A 103 -14.35 12.26 14.39
C ALA A 103 -14.49 13.73 13.90
N ALA A 104 -13.44 14.30 13.31
CA ALA A 104 -13.43 15.65 12.75
C ALA A 104 -13.99 15.72 11.32
N MET A 105 -14.08 14.60 10.60
CA MET A 105 -14.84 14.47 9.35
C MET A 105 -16.36 14.38 9.58
N VAL A 106 -16.79 14.21 10.84
CA VAL A 106 -18.18 13.99 11.23
C VAL A 106 -19.07 15.25 11.46
N PRO A 107 -18.66 16.53 11.61
CA PRO A 107 -19.39 17.39 12.53
C PRO A 107 -20.67 18.03 11.98
N LYS A 108 -21.72 17.95 12.83
CA LYS A 108 -22.94 18.79 13.00
C LYS A 108 -24.17 18.53 12.10
N LEU A 109 -24.73 17.32 12.16
CA LEU A 109 -26.13 17.06 11.78
C LEU A 109 -26.94 16.33 12.86
N ALA A 110 -26.53 16.47 14.13
CA ALA A 110 -27.41 16.22 15.27
C ALA A 110 -28.39 17.39 15.45
N ASP A 111 -29.14 17.71 14.40
CA ASP A 111 -30.43 18.37 14.57
C ASP A 111 -31.44 17.21 14.68
N GLU A 112 -32.26 17.23 15.72
CA GLU A 112 -33.10 16.11 16.21
C GLU A 112 -34.05 15.46 15.18
N LYS A 113 -34.10 15.97 13.95
CA LYS A 113 -34.93 15.46 12.84
C LYS A 113 -34.40 14.22 12.11
N THR A 114 -33.14 13.81 12.31
CA THR A 114 -32.54 12.67 11.59
C THR A 114 -32.42 11.39 12.44
N ARG A 115 -32.70 11.46 13.75
CA ARG A 115 -32.84 10.29 14.63
C ARG A 115 -34.10 9.52 14.27
N GLY A 116 -34.01 8.64 13.28
CA GLY A 116 -35.06 7.66 13.00
C GLY A 116 -35.25 7.28 11.53
N VAL A 117 -34.58 7.94 10.59
CA VAL A 117 -34.82 7.68 9.16
C VAL A 117 -33.81 6.68 8.60
N ARG A 118 -34.01 5.39 8.88
CA ARG A 118 -33.46 4.31 8.03
C ARG A 118 -34.14 4.37 6.67
N ASN A 119 -33.62 5.21 5.78
CA ASN A 119 -34.05 5.27 4.39
C ASN A 119 -33.31 4.17 3.60
N LEU A 120 -34.03 3.49 2.69
CA LEU A 120 -33.48 2.55 1.70
C LEU A 120 -32.24 3.09 0.96
N GLU A 121 -32.15 4.41 0.78
CA GLU A 121 -30.99 5.08 0.17
C GLU A 121 -29.73 4.94 1.03
N VAL A 122 -29.87 4.92 2.36
CA VAL A 122 -28.74 4.70 3.30
C VAL A 122 -28.31 3.25 3.27
N ASP A 123 -29.25 2.30 3.25
CA ASP A 123 -28.91 0.88 3.19
C ASP A 123 -28.24 0.52 1.84
N ARG A 124 -28.69 1.13 0.74
CA ARG A 124 -28.01 1.03 -0.57
C ARG A 124 -26.61 1.62 -0.53
N ALA A 125 -26.43 2.77 0.11
CA ALA A 125 -25.12 3.39 0.29
C ALA A 125 -24.16 2.51 1.07
N ILE A 126 -24.60 1.96 2.21
CA ILE A 126 -23.83 1.03 3.04
C ILE A 126 -23.45 -0.20 2.21
N SER A 127 -24.40 -0.77 1.48
CA SER A 127 -24.18 -1.95 0.65
C SER A 127 -23.15 -1.68 -0.46
N MET A 128 -23.23 -0.53 -1.13
CA MET A 128 -22.27 -0.12 -2.15
C MET A 128 -20.86 0.07 -1.58
N LEU A 129 -20.74 0.77 -0.44
CA LEU A 129 -19.45 0.99 0.23
C LEU A 129 -18.84 -0.30 0.76
N GLN A 130 -19.65 -1.21 1.29
CA GLN A 130 -19.21 -2.55 1.69
C GLN A 130 -18.70 -3.35 0.49
N SER A 131 -19.41 -3.30 -0.64
CA SER A 131 -18.97 -3.94 -1.88
C SER A 131 -17.63 -3.39 -2.37
N LYS A 132 -17.46 -2.06 -2.40
CA LYS A 132 -16.20 -1.38 -2.73
C LYS A 132 -15.07 -1.77 -1.76
N ARG A 133 -15.35 -1.84 -0.46
CA ARG A 133 -14.38 -2.29 0.56
C ARG A 133 -13.94 -3.74 0.31
N VAL A 134 -14.86 -4.64 -0.03
CA VAL A 134 -14.54 -6.04 -0.34
C VAL A 134 -13.68 -6.14 -1.60
N ALA A 135 -14.03 -5.39 -2.66
CA ALA A 135 -13.23 -5.34 -3.88
C ALA A 135 -11.80 -4.83 -3.61
N LEU A 136 -11.66 -3.72 -2.88
CA LEU A 136 -10.34 -3.19 -2.50
C LEU A 136 -9.55 -4.19 -1.64
N THR A 137 -10.22 -4.91 -0.73
CA THR A 137 -9.57 -5.94 0.09
C THR A 137 -9.09 -7.12 -0.76
N ALA A 138 -9.85 -7.52 -1.78
CA ALA A 138 -9.45 -8.57 -2.71
C ALA A 138 -8.19 -8.17 -3.50
N ILE A 139 -8.20 -6.96 -4.08
CA ILE A 139 -7.03 -6.41 -4.79
C ILE A 139 -5.80 -6.34 -3.87
N ARG A 140 -5.96 -5.88 -2.62
CA ARG A 140 -4.88 -5.84 -1.63
C ARG A 140 -4.29 -7.23 -1.35
N ARG A 141 -5.13 -8.27 -1.28
CA ARG A 141 -4.66 -9.64 -1.04
C ARG A 141 -3.90 -10.21 -2.23
N GLU A 142 -4.39 -9.94 -3.44
CA GLU A 142 -3.72 -10.37 -4.67
C GLU A 142 -2.34 -9.73 -4.80
N LYS A 143 -2.23 -8.41 -4.63
CA LYS A 143 -0.93 -7.70 -4.64
C LYS A 143 0.01 -8.17 -3.53
N ALA A 144 -0.51 -8.45 -2.34
CA ALA A 144 0.31 -9.00 -1.26
C ALA A 144 0.86 -10.39 -1.60
N ALA A 145 0.08 -11.21 -2.30
CA ALA A 145 0.52 -12.53 -2.77
C ALA A 145 1.59 -12.41 -3.87
N GLU A 146 1.43 -11.47 -4.81
CA GLU A 146 2.42 -11.17 -5.84
C GLU A 146 3.75 -10.69 -5.25
N LYS A 147 3.73 -9.65 -4.39
CA LYS A 147 4.93 -9.15 -3.69
C LYS A 147 5.60 -10.24 -2.84
N ALA A 148 4.82 -11.16 -2.27
CA ALA A 148 5.37 -12.32 -1.53
C ALA A 148 6.04 -13.35 -2.47
N ALA A 149 5.46 -13.60 -3.65
CA ALA A 149 6.03 -14.48 -4.65
C ALA A 149 7.35 -13.93 -5.21
N GLU A 150 7.43 -12.63 -5.51
CA GLU A 150 8.65 -11.95 -5.95
C GLU A 150 9.78 -12.06 -4.92
N ARG A 151 9.47 -11.78 -3.64
CA ARG A 151 10.44 -11.94 -2.54
C ARG A 151 10.95 -13.37 -2.42
N LYS A 152 10.07 -14.35 -2.59
CA LYS A 152 10.45 -15.77 -2.58
C LYS A 152 11.35 -16.11 -3.76
N ALA A 153 11.08 -15.60 -4.96
CA ALA A 153 11.91 -15.80 -6.13
C ALA A 153 13.32 -15.21 -5.93
N ALA A 154 13.40 -13.96 -5.47
CA ALA A 154 14.66 -13.29 -5.16
C ALA A 154 15.47 -14.04 -4.09
N MET A 155 14.80 -14.58 -3.06
CA MET A 155 15.45 -15.40 -2.04
C MET A 155 16.02 -16.70 -2.61
N VAL A 156 15.28 -17.39 -3.49
CA VAL A 156 15.76 -18.62 -4.15
C VAL A 156 16.99 -18.33 -5.00
N GLU A 157 17.01 -17.23 -5.73
CA GLU A 157 18.19 -16.82 -6.50
C GLU A 157 19.39 -16.50 -5.61
N ALA A 158 19.18 -15.79 -4.49
CA ALA A 158 20.24 -15.49 -3.53
C ALA A 158 20.85 -16.76 -2.93
N VAL A 159 20.02 -17.76 -2.60
CA VAL A 159 20.50 -19.06 -2.11
C VAL A 159 21.33 -19.77 -3.17
N ARG A 160 20.86 -19.85 -4.42
CA ARG A 160 21.62 -20.45 -5.52
C ARG A 160 22.96 -19.76 -5.75
N ALA A 161 23.01 -18.44 -5.68
CA ALA A 161 24.24 -17.67 -5.81
C ALA A 161 25.21 -17.94 -4.64
N ALA A 162 24.69 -18.11 -3.43
CA ALA A 162 25.48 -18.46 -2.25
C ALA A 162 26.04 -19.88 -2.33
N GLU A 163 25.23 -20.86 -2.75
CA GLU A 163 25.64 -22.24 -2.97
C GLU A 163 26.76 -22.33 -4.02
N LYS A 164 26.63 -21.58 -5.12
CA LYS A 164 27.67 -21.50 -6.16
C LYS A 164 29.00 -20.99 -5.59
N LYS A 165 28.97 -19.90 -4.80
CA LYS A 165 30.18 -19.37 -4.15
C LYS A 165 30.78 -20.37 -3.15
N ALA A 166 29.96 -21.12 -2.43
CA ALA A 166 30.43 -22.14 -1.50
C ALA A 166 31.12 -23.29 -2.24
N ALA A 167 30.58 -23.73 -3.37
CA ALA A 167 31.19 -24.75 -4.22
C ALA A 167 32.54 -24.29 -4.81
N GLU A 168 32.62 -23.06 -5.33
CA GLU A 168 33.87 -22.46 -5.83
C GLU A 168 34.94 -22.42 -4.73
N LYS A 169 34.56 -22.03 -3.51
CA LYS A 169 35.47 -22.00 -2.35
C LYS A 169 35.93 -23.41 -1.92
N ALA A 170 35.03 -24.39 -1.95
CA ALA A 170 35.36 -25.78 -1.62
C ALA A 170 36.35 -26.37 -2.64
N GLN A 171 36.17 -26.08 -3.93
CA GLN A 171 37.08 -26.50 -4.98
C GLN A 171 38.48 -25.88 -4.81
N ALA A 172 38.56 -24.58 -4.50
CA ALA A 172 39.83 -23.92 -4.21
C ALA A 172 40.54 -24.52 -2.99
N MET A 173 39.81 -24.87 -1.93
CA MET A 173 40.37 -25.58 -0.77
C MET A 173 40.89 -26.96 -1.14
N ALA A 174 40.16 -27.73 -1.95
CA ALA A 174 40.59 -29.06 -2.37
C ALA A 174 41.91 -29.01 -3.15
N VAL A 175 42.08 -28.02 -4.04
CA VAL A 175 43.33 -27.78 -4.77
C VAL A 175 44.47 -27.42 -3.81
N ALA A 176 44.23 -26.52 -2.85
CA ALA A 176 45.24 -26.12 -1.88
C ALA A 176 45.67 -27.28 -0.97
N VAL A 177 44.73 -28.13 -0.55
CA VAL A 177 45.02 -29.32 0.25
C VAL A 177 45.84 -30.34 -0.54
N GLN A 178 45.51 -30.57 -1.81
CA GLN A 178 46.28 -31.48 -2.66
C GLN A 178 47.71 -30.97 -2.86
N GLN A 179 47.88 -29.67 -3.16
CA GLN A 179 49.21 -29.07 -3.31
C GLN A 179 50.03 -29.16 -2.02
N ALA A 180 49.42 -28.95 -0.86
CA ALA A 180 50.10 -29.09 0.42
C ALA A 180 50.52 -30.55 0.71
N ALA A 181 49.67 -31.53 0.35
CA ALA A 181 49.99 -32.95 0.49
C ALA A 181 51.13 -33.38 -0.44
N ASP A 182 51.12 -32.93 -1.70
CA ASP A 182 52.17 -33.21 -2.68
C ASP A 182 53.51 -32.60 -2.25
N GLN A 183 53.49 -31.40 -1.67
CA GLN A 183 54.69 -30.73 -1.15
C GLN A 183 55.25 -31.46 0.08
N ALA A 184 54.39 -31.88 1.02
CA ALA A 184 54.82 -32.66 2.17
C ALA A 184 55.40 -34.03 1.77
N ALA A 185 54.84 -34.69 0.76
CA ALA A 185 55.37 -35.94 0.22
C ALA A 185 56.73 -35.75 -0.47
N ALA A 186 56.91 -34.64 -1.20
CA ALA A 186 58.19 -34.29 -1.81
C ALA A 186 59.26 -33.97 -0.76
N GLU A 187 58.91 -33.27 0.32
CA GLU A 187 59.81 -32.99 1.44
C GLU A 187 60.23 -34.25 2.20
N GLN A 188 59.31 -35.20 2.41
CA GLN A 188 59.64 -36.51 3.02
C GLN A 188 60.56 -37.33 2.11
N ALA A 189 60.27 -37.41 0.82
CA ALA A 189 61.13 -38.13 -0.13
C ALA A 189 62.54 -37.52 -0.26
N ALA A 190 62.69 -36.21 -0.06
CA ALA A 190 63.98 -35.53 -0.06
C ALA A 190 64.77 -35.73 1.25
N ALA A 191 64.09 -35.97 2.38
CA ALA A 191 64.73 -36.20 3.68
C ALA A 191 65.21 -37.65 3.89
N GLU A 192 64.74 -38.60 3.07
CA GLU A 192 65.12 -40.01 3.12
C GLU A 192 66.30 -40.38 2.17
N GLN A 193 66.86 -39.41 1.44
CA GLN A 193 68.06 -39.57 0.59
C GLN A 193 69.31 -39.01 1.28
#